data_AF-A0A4Y7Q0Y1-F1
#
_entry.id   AF-A0A4Y7Q0Y1-F1
#
_cell.length_a   1.000
_cell.length_b   1.000
_cell.length_c   1.000
_cell.angle_alpha   90.00
_cell.angle_beta   90.00
_cell.angle_gamma   90.00
#
_symmetry.space_group_name_H-M   'P 1'
#
loop_
_entity.id
_entity.type
_entity.pdbx_description
1 polymer ?
#
loop_
_entity_poly.entity_id
_entity_poly.type
_entity_poly.pdbx_seq_one_letter_code
_entity_poly.pdbx_strand_id
1 'polypeptide(L)'
;MWSSNIRAGIIGGETYVAGMGDELNDEDVAGFAVWFGPGQGFHLTEDQRKNSGYEELSKKRSPENRKWEEEVLLPMCETLDEKTIGSSAKLASYHLQFLAVAPESQGKGIGKALVMSIQSQADKLGVDTCLETATELNISIYKRMGYTVLDSITIPSTWGDSPFHFMHRRANAPIPDGAVIQA
;
A
#
# COMPACT_ATOMS: atom_id res chain seq x y z
N MET A 1 6.82 12.12 -8.14
CA MET A 1 5.74 11.14 -7.95
C MET A 1 5.84 10.51 -6.58
N TRP A 2 6.93 9.80 -6.28
CA TRP A 2 7.18 9.16 -4.97
C TRP A 2 7.06 10.09 -3.75
N SER A 3 7.69 11.27 -3.78
CA SER A 3 7.64 12.22 -2.68
C SER A 3 6.23 12.72 -2.35
N SER A 4 5.39 12.94 -3.36
CA SER A 4 3.99 13.36 -3.17
C SER A 4 3.14 12.22 -2.59
N ASN A 5 3.40 10.98 -2.98
CA ASN A 5 2.70 9.83 -2.40
C ASN A 5 3.01 9.64 -0.91
N ILE A 6 4.30 9.73 -0.54
CA ILE A 6 4.71 9.65 0.87
C ILE A 6 4.10 10.79 1.68
N ARG A 7 4.12 12.03 1.16
CA ARG A 7 3.48 13.17 1.82
C ARG A 7 1.97 13.01 1.98
N ALA A 8 1.27 12.48 0.98
CA ALA A 8 -0.16 12.18 1.10
C ALA A 8 -0.43 11.15 2.21
N GLY A 9 0.45 10.15 2.34
CA GLY A 9 0.47 9.19 3.43
C GLY A 9 0.73 9.81 4.81
N ILE A 10 1.60 10.81 4.90
CA ILE A 10 1.84 11.55 6.16
C ILE A 10 0.63 12.41 6.55
N ILE A 11 -0.08 12.97 5.57
CA ILE A 11 -1.22 13.88 5.79
C ILE A 11 -2.49 13.12 6.20
N GLY A 12 -2.82 12.02 5.50
CA GLY A 12 -4.10 11.33 5.68
C GLY A 12 -4.00 9.81 5.77
N GLY A 13 -2.80 9.27 5.90
CA GLY A 13 -2.55 7.84 6.04
C GLY A 13 -1.73 7.53 7.30
N GLU A 14 -1.16 6.33 7.32
CA GLU A 14 -0.26 5.86 8.36
C GLU A 14 1.09 5.53 7.70
N THR A 15 2.13 6.30 8.03
CA THR A 15 3.48 6.12 7.48
C THR A 15 4.41 5.58 8.55
N TYR A 16 5.04 4.45 8.26
CA TYR A 16 5.99 3.79 9.16
C TYR A 16 7.38 3.82 8.54
N VAL A 17 8.38 4.09 9.37
CA VAL A 17 9.79 4.08 8.99
C VAL A 17 10.51 3.07 9.88
N ALA A 18 11.34 2.23 9.27
CA ALA A 18 12.20 1.30 9.99
C ALA A 18 13.63 1.83 9.99
N GLY A 19 14.20 2.00 11.18
CA GLY A 19 15.62 2.24 11.40
C GLY A 19 16.35 0.96 11.79
N MET A 20 17.65 0.88 11.52
CA MET A 20 18.51 -0.22 11.97
C MET A 20 19.35 0.11 13.22
N GLY A 21 19.45 1.40 13.58
CA GLY A 21 20.08 1.88 14.80
C GLY A 21 19.14 1.90 16.01
N ASP A 22 19.70 2.12 17.20
CA ASP A 22 18.94 2.24 18.45
C ASP A 22 18.05 3.49 18.48
N GLU A 23 18.43 4.52 17.72
CA GLU A 23 17.64 5.73 17.49
C GLU A 23 17.45 5.93 15.98
N LEU A 24 16.26 6.41 15.59
CA LEU A 24 15.98 6.70 14.19
C LEU A 24 16.63 8.03 13.78
N ASN A 25 17.62 7.96 12.89
CA ASN A 25 18.19 9.11 12.19
C ASN A 25 18.18 8.85 10.68
N ASP A 26 18.48 9.88 9.89
CA ASP A 26 18.44 9.83 8.43
C ASP A 26 19.41 8.80 7.83
N GLU A 27 20.55 8.54 8.49
CA GLU A 27 21.56 7.58 8.03
C GLU A 27 21.15 6.12 8.28
N ASP A 28 20.25 5.90 9.24
CA ASP A 28 19.80 4.57 9.67
C ASP A 28 18.47 4.12 9.03
N VAL A 29 17.85 4.95 8.18
CA VAL A 29 16.59 4.61 7.50
C VAL A 29 16.79 3.43 6.57
N ALA A 30 16.22 2.28 6.94
CA ALA A 30 16.36 1.03 6.21
C ALA A 30 15.11 0.66 5.39
N GLY A 31 13.97 1.30 5.65
CA GLY A 31 12.76 1.12 4.86
C GLY A 31 11.58 1.94 5.37
N PHE A 32 10.52 1.97 4.56
CA PHE A 32 9.27 2.63 4.92
C PHE A 32 8.07 1.90 4.34
N ALA A 33 6.90 2.13 4.96
CA ALA A 33 5.61 1.73 4.43
C ALA A 33 4.61 2.89 4.56
N VAL A 34 3.74 3.02 3.56
CA VAL A 34 2.63 3.98 3.54
C VAL A 34 1.34 3.20 3.41
N TRP A 35 0.45 3.42 4.37
CA TRP A 35 -0.87 2.81 4.44
C TRP A 35 -1.96 3.88 4.44
N PHE A 36 -3.13 3.51 3.93
CA PHE A 36 -4.37 4.23 4.20
C PHE A 36 -5.30 3.31 4.99
N GLY A 37 -5.75 3.77 6.14
CA GLY A 37 -6.72 3.03 6.95
C GLY A 37 -8.15 3.13 6.39
N PRO A 38 -9.12 2.47 7.04
CA PRO A 38 -10.52 2.52 6.63
C PRO A 38 -11.06 3.94 6.49
N GLY A 39 -11.75 4.21 5.38
CA GLY A 39 -12.29 5.52 5.03
C GLY A 39 -11.23 6.50 4.49
N GLN A 40 -9.96 6.09 4.37
CA GLN A 40 -8.89 6.89 3.78
C GLN A 40 -8.40 6.28 2.47
N GLY A 41 -7.77 7.11 1.65
CA GLY A 41 -7.18 6.68 0.39
C GLY A 41 -6.24 7.72 -0.17
N PHE A 42 -5.48 7.33 -1.18
CA PHE A 42 -4.58 8.25 -1.87
C PHE A 42 -5.37 9.38 -2.53
N HIS A 43 -5.05 10.62 -2.17
CA HIS A 43 -5.71 11.84 -2.66
C HIS A 43 -7.23 11.87 -2.48
N LEU A 44 -7.75 11.17 -1.48
CA LEU A 44 -9.17 11.22 -1.17
C LEU A 44 -9.58 12.60 -0.64
N THR A 45 -8.74 13.23 0.18
CA THR A 45 -9.05 14.52 0.81
C THR A 45 -8.49 15.72 0.03
N GLU A 46 -9.13 16.88 0.20
CA GLU A 46 -8.64 18.14 -0.37
C GLU A 46 -7.27 18.52 0.20
N ASP A 47 -7.04 18.25 1.48
CA ASP A 47 -5.80 18.53 2.17
C ASP A 47 -4.62 17.74 1.58
N GLN A 48 -4.82 16.45 1.29
CA GLN A 48 -3.82 15.64 0.58
C GLN A 48 -3.49 16.20 -0.81
N ARG A 49 -4.51 16.60 -1.59
CA ARG A 49 -4.30 17.12 -2.95
C ARG A 49 -3.48 18.42 -2.94
N LYS A 50 -3.80 19.33 -2.02
CA LYS A 50 -3.13 20.64 -1.88
C LYS A 50 -1.73 20.53 -1.28
N ASN A 51 -1.58 19.76 -0.19
CA ASN A 51 -0.39 19.82 0.66
C ASN A 51 0.63 18.68 0.43
N SER A 52 0.27 17.65 -0.34
CA SER A 52 1.26 16.63 -0.74
C SER A 52 2.25 17.09 -1.82
N GLY A 53 1.95 18.22 -2.48
CA GLY A 53 2.67 18.69 -3.66
C GLY A 53 2.25 17.98 -4.96
N TYR A 54 1.13 17.25 -4.95
CA TYR A 54 0.62 16.55 -6.14
C TYR A 54 0.22 17.50 -7.27
N GLU A 55 -0.48 18.59 -6.98
CA GLU A 55 -0.92 19.54 -8.02
C GLU A 55 0.29 20.13 -8.77
N GLU A 56 1.32 20.52 -8.04
CA GLU A 56 2.57 21.03 -8.62
C GLU A 56 3.33 19.97 -9.42
N LEU A 57 3.31 18.71 -8.97
CA LEU A 57 3.87 17.60 -9.73
C LEU A 57 3.06 17.34 -11.00
N SER A 58 1.73 17.36 -10.93
CA SER A 58 0.83 17.10 -12.05
C SER A 58 1.05 18.11 -13.19
N LYS A 59 1.24 19.39 -12.86
CA LYS A 59 1.61 20.44 -13.82
C LYS A 59 2.92 20.17 -14.57
N LYS A 60 3.85 19.42 -13.96
CA LYS A 60 5.14 19.06 -14.55
C LYS A 60 5.10 17.76 -15.36
N ARG A 61 4.00 16.99 -15.33
CA ARG A 61 3.84 15.76 -16.12
C ARG A 61 3.47 16.09 -17.56
N SER A 62 3.98 15.28 -18.50
CA SER A 62 3.56 15.37 -19.90
C SER A 62 2.04 15.19 -20.01
N PRO A 63 1.37 15.82 -21.00
CA PRO A 63 -0.04 15.58 -21.27
C PRO A 63 -0.36 14.10 -21.50
N GLU A 64 0.56 13.37 -22.15
CA GLU A 64 0.44 11.93 -22.38
C GLU A 64 0.39 11.13 -21.07
N ASN A 65 1.26 11.42 -20.10
CA ASN A 65 1.28 10.70 -18.83
C ASN A 65 0.06 11.00 -17.96
N ARG A 66 -0.56 12.18 -18.11
CA ARG A 66 -1.80 12.54 -17.42
C ARG A 66 -2.98 11.82 -18.06
N LYS A 67 -3.07 11.87 -19.38
CA LYS A 67 -4.09 11.15 -20.14
C LYS A 67 -4.05 9.65 -19.89
N TRP A 68 -2.87 9.05 -19.89
CA TRP A 68 -2.70 7.63 -19.58
C TRP A 68 -3.16 7.30 -18.15
N GLU A 69 -2.86 8.14 -17.18
CA GLU A 69 -3.33 7.93 -15.81
C GLU A 69 -4.86 8.00 -15.71
N GLU A 70 -5.46 9.04 -16.30
CA GLU A 70 -6.90 9.30 -16.25
C GLU A 70 -7.73 8.30 -17.07
N GLU A 71 -7.27 7.92 -18.26
CA GLU A 71 -8.04 7.10 -19.20
C GLU A 71 -7.68 5.61 -19.16
N VAL A 72 -6.52 5.24 -18.58
CA VAL A 72 -6.05 3.85 -18.55
C VAL A 72 -5.82 3.38 -17.12
N LEU A 73 -4.88 3.98 -16.38
CA LEU A 73 -4.48 3.47 -15.06
C LEU A 73 -5.65 3.46 -14.07
N LEU A 74 -6.30 4.61 -13.85
CA LEU A 74 -7.34 4.75 -12.83
C LEU A 74 -8.59 3.89 -13.14
N PRO A 75 -9.16 3.89 -14.37
CA PRO A 75 -10.31 3.04 -14.68
C PRO A 75 -10.00 1.55 -14.58
N MET A 76 -8.77 1.14 -14.92
CA MET A 76 -8.37 -0.25 -14.81
C MET A 76 -8.17 -0.68 -13.35
N CYS A 77 -7.59 0.17 -12.50
CA CYS A 77 -7.54 -0.05 -11.06
C CYS A 77 -8.95 -0.18 -10.47
N GLU A 78 -9.87 0.73 -10.80
CA GLU A 78 -11.28 0.66 -10.37
C GLU A 78 -11.95 -0.64 -10.85
N THR A 79 -11.72 -1.04 -12.10
CA THR A 79 -12.23 -2.32 -12.63
C THR A 79 -11.71 -3.52 -11.83
N LEU A 80 -10.43 -3.51 -11.46
CA LEU A 80 -9.82 -4.57 -10.65
C LEU A 80 -10.40 -4.59 -9.24
N ASP A 81 -10.59 -3.42 -8.63
CA ASP A 81 -11.21 -3.29 -7.31
C ASP A 81 -12.64 -3.86 -7.34
N GLU A 82 -13.45 -3.50 -8.33
CA GLU A 82 -14.83 -4.00 -8.50
C GLU A 82 -14.94 -5.50 -8.77
N LYS A 83 -13.98 -6.08 -9.50
CA LYS A 83 -13.94 -7.53 -9.73
C LYS A 83 -13.54 -8.34 -8.51
N THR A 84 -12.92 -7.72 -7.52
CA THR A 84 -12.33 -8.41 -6.36
C THR A 84 -13.21 -8.28 -5.13
N ILE A 85 -12.99 -7.24 -4.33
CA ILE A 85 -13.74 -6.98 -3.09
C ILE A 85 -14.73 -5.81 -3.24
N GLY A 86 -14.65 -5.05 -4.33
CA GLY A 86 -15.41 -3.81 -4.55
C GLY A 86 -14.71 -2.59 -3.95
N SER A 87 -14.87 -1.42 -4.57
CA SER A 87 -14.26 -0.17 -4.12
C SER A 87 -14.68 0.20 -2.68
N SER A 88 -15.94 -0.09 -2.32
CA SER A 88 -16.41 0.13 -0.95
C SER A 88 -15.71 -0.74 0.09
N ALA A 89 -15.46 -2.03 -0.21
CA ALA A 89 -14.76 -2.91 0.73
C ALA A 89 -13.27 -2.59 0.81
N LYS A 90 -12.66 -2.20 -0.32
CA LYS A 90 -11.29 -1.67 -0.34
C LYS A 90 -11.16 -0.43 0.53
N LEU A 91 -12.07 0.53 0.39
CA LEU A 91 -12.09 1.73 1.22
C LEU A 91 -12.35 1.40 2.70
N ALA A 92 -13.05 0.32 3.01
CA ALA A 92 -13.26 -0.16 4.38
C ALA A 92 -12.06 -0.97 4.94
N SER A 93 -11.03 -1.24 4.14
CA SER A 93 -9.85 -2.03 4.50
C SER A 93 -8.63 -1.12 4.72
N TYR A 94 -7.58 -1.67 5.32
CA TYR A 94 -6.25 -1.07 5.25
C TYR A 94 -5.63 -1.32 3.87
N HIS A 95 -5.24 -0.27 3.17
CA HIS A 95 -4.59 -0.34 1.86
C HIS A 95 -3.11 0.01 1.94
N LEU A 96 -2.23 -0.89 1.51
CA LEU A 96 -0.80 -0.64 1.41
C LEU A 96 -0.50 0.09 0.10
N GLN A 97 -0.21 1.39 0.19
CA GLN A 97 0.12 2.22 -0.96
C GLN A 97 1.58 2.06 -1.40
N PHE A 98 2.52 2.00 -0.46
CA PHE A 98 3.94 1.79 -0.74
C PHE A 98 4.63 0.96 0.33
N LEU A 99 5.57 0.14 -0.11
CA LEU A 99 6.55 -0.53 0.72
C LEU A 99 7.90 -0.47 0.02
N ALA A 100 8.93 -0.01 0.72
CA ALA A 100 10.30 -0.02 0.21
C ALA A 100 11.28 -0.36 1.33
N VAL A 101 12.34 -1.09 0.96
CA VAL A 101 13.46 -1.43 1.83
C VAL A 101 14.75 -1.15 1.07
N ALA A 102 15.67 -0.43 1.70
CA ALA A 102 16.98 -0.10 1.14
C ALA A 102 17.71 -1.39 0.72
N PRO A 103 18.31 -1.46 -0.49
CA PRO A 103 18.92 -2.69 -1.01
C PRO A 103 19.86 -3.42 -0.02
N GLU A 104 20.73 -2.69 0.66
CA GLU A 104 21.68 -3.13 1.68
C GLU A 104 21.04 -3.68 2.97
N SER A 105 19.74 -3.41 3.13
CA SER A 105 18.92 -3.80 4.29
C SER A 105 17.86 -4.85 3.94
N GLN A 106 17.79 -5.29 2.67
CA GLN A 106 16.92 -6.38 2.26
C GLN A 106 17.37 -7.73 2.84
N GLY A 107 16.44 -8.70 2.88
CA GLY A 107 16.70 -10.02 3.44
C GLY A 107 16.73 -10.10 4.98
N LYS A 108 16.61 -8.96 5.68
CA LYS A 108 16.67 -8.87 7.16
C LYS A 108 15.29 -8.86 7.84
N GLY A 109 14.21 -9.11 7.10
CA GLY A 109 12.85 -9.14 7.65
C GLY A 109 12.17 -7.76 7.83
N ILE A 110 12.82 -6.66 7.46
CA ILE A 110 12.32 -5.28 7.65
C ILE A 110 10.97 -5.05 6.96
N GLY A 111 10.84 -5.43 5.69
CA GLY A 111 9.57 -5.28 4.96
C GLY A 111 8.43 -6.07 5.60
N LYS A 112 8.74 -7.25 6.17
CA LYS A 112 7.77 -8.04 6.93
C LYS A 112 7.36 -7.33 8.21
N ALA A 113 8.31 -6.78 8.96
CA ALA A 113 8.03 -6.04 10.18
C ALA A 113 7.11 -4.83 9.91
N LEU A 114 7.41 -4.04 8.88
CA LEU A 114 6.60 -2.88 8.48
C LEU A 114 5.16 -3.28 8.12
N VAL A 115 4.96 -4.38 7.40
CA VAL A 115 3.61 -4.86 7.05
C VAL A 115 2.87 -5.43 8.26
N MET A 116 3.57 -6.19 9.11
CA MET A 116 2.97 -6.82 10.28
C MET A 116 2.50 -5.81 11.34
N SER A 117 3.12 -4.63 11.42
CA SER A 117 2.66 -3.55 12.30
C SER A 117 1.19 -3.18 12.02
N ILE A 118 0.82 -3.00 10.74
CA ILE A 118 -0.56 -2.73 10.36
C ILE A 118 -1.43 -3.98 10.42
N GLN A 119 -0.94 -5.16 10.02
CA GLN A 119 -1.75 -6.38 10.14
C GLN A 119 -2.19 -6.66 11.59
N SER A 120 -1.31 -6.41 12.57
CA SER A 120 -1.64 -6.58 14.00
C SER A 120 -2.74 -5.61 14.46
N GLN A 121 -2.69 -4.36 14.00
CA GLN A 121 -3.73 -3.37 14.26
C GLN A 121 -5.04 -3.74 13.57
N ALA A 122 -4.98 -4.11 12.29
CA ALA A 122 -6.11 -4.51 11.49
C ALA A 122 -6.81 -5.74 12.07
N ASP A 123 -6.06 -6.75 12.54
CA ASP A 123 -6.59 -7.94 13.21
C ASP A 123 -7.33 -7.57 14.51
N LYS A 124 -6.79 -6.66 15.34
CA LYS A 124 -7.47 -6.18 16.56
C LYS A 124 -8.80 -5.48 16.27
N LEU A 125 -8.88 -4.81 15.13
CA LEU A 125 -10.07 -4.08 14.70
C LEU A 125 -11.03 -4.95 13.87
N GLY A 126 -10.66 -6.18 13.52
CA GLY A 126 -11.44 -7.02 12.62
C GLY A 126 -11.54 -6.45 11.19
N VAL A 127 -10.52 -5.71 10.76
CA VAL A 127 -10.48 -5.01 9.47
C VAL A 127 -9.49 -5.69 8.54
N ASP A 128 -9.90 -5.95 7.30
CA ASP A 128 -9.06 -6.60 6.31
C ASP A 128 -7.92 -5.68 5.81
N THR A 129 -6.92 -6.28 5.16
CA THR A 129 -5.85 -5.54 4.49
C THR A 129 -5.72 -5.93 3.02
N CYS A 130 -5.37 -4.98 2.17
CA CYS A 130 -5.22 -5.18 0.73
C CYS A 130 -4.06 -4.37 0.14
N LEU A 131 -3.61 -4.77 -1.04
CA LEU A 131 -2.54 -4.14 -1.80
C LEU A 131 -2.61 -4.56 -3.27
N GLU A 132 -1.91 -3.82 -4.11
CA GLU A 132 -1.63 -4.23 -5.47
C GLU A 132 -0.13 -4.38 -5.72
N THR A 133 0.24 -5.30 -6.62
CA THR A 133 1.64 -5.47 -7.00
C THR A 133 1.80 -5.96 -8.43
N ALA A 134 3.00 -5.86 -8.98
CA ALA A 134 3.26 -6.13 -10.40
C ALA A 134 4.30 -7.24 -10.67
N THR A 135 4.94 -7.80 -9.64
CA THR A 135 6.02 -8.78 -9.85
C THR A 135 5.77 -10.08 -9.10
N GLU A 136 6.15 -11.21 -9.71
CA GLU A 136 6.06 -12.55 -9.10
C GLU A 136 6.85 -12.64 -7.78
N LEU A 137 7.96 -11.91 -7.68
CA LEU A 137 8.73 -11.78 -6.45
C LEU A 137 7.88 -11.18 -5.33
N ASN A 138 7.19 -10.07 -5.61
CA ASN A 138 6.34 -9.41 -4.62
C ASN A 138 5.14 -10.28 -4.24
N ILE A 139 4.50 -10.95 -5.22
CA ILE A 139 3.42 -11.90 -4.94
C ILE A 139 3.89 -12.98 -3.96
N SER A 140 5.07 -13.55 -4.20
CA SER A 140 5.66 -14.58 -3.33
C SER A 140 5.96 -14.06 -1.93
N ILE A 141 6.41 -12.80 -1.81
CA ILE A 141 6.65 -12.13 -0.53
C ILE A 141 5.33 -11.94 0.23
N TYR A 142 4.29 -11.38 -0.40
CA TYR A 142 3.01 -11.11 0.24
C TYR A 142 2.22 -12.40 0.56
N LYS A 143 2.34 -13.46 -0.26
CA LYS A 143 1.79 -14.78 0.08
C LYS A 143 2.35 -15.32 1.40
N ARG A 144 3.65 -15.16 1.65
CA ARG A 144 4.26 -15.52 2.94
C ARG A 144 3.81 -14.65 4.11
N MET A 145 3.22 -13.48 3.84
CA MET A 145 2.61 -12.58 4.82
C MET A 145 1.09 -12.82 4.96
N GLY A 146 0.55 -13.88 4.36
CA GLY A 146 -0.86 -14.27 4.49
C GLY A 146 -1.81 -13.63 3.46
N TYR A 147 -1.29 -12.94 2.44
CA TYR A 147 -2.12 -12.43 1.36
C TYR A 147 -2.41 -13.50 0.30
N THR A 148 -3.55 -13.35 -0.36
CA THR A 148 -3.97 -14.17 -1.50
C THR A 148 -4.21 -13.27 -2.71
N VAL A 149 -3.85 -13.73 -3.90
CA VAL A 149 -4.19 -13.02 -5.15
C VAL A 149 -5.67 -13.30 -5.42
N LEU A 150 -6.46 -12.24 -5.59
CA LEU A 150 -7.89 -12.37 -5.92
C LEU A 150 -8.13 -12.27 -7.42
N ASP A 151 -7.53 -11.28 -8.07
CA ASP A 151 -7.62 -11.10 -9.52
C ASP A 151 -6.40 -10.34 -10.03
N SER A 152 -6.25 -10.25 -11.35
CA SER A 152 -5.13 -9.62 -12.03
C SER A 152 -5.57 -9.04 -13.36
N ILE A 153 -5.00 -7.90 -13.70
CA ILE A 153 -5.19 -7.24 -14.99
C ILE A 153 -3.83 -6.84 -15.57
N THR A 154 -3.77 -6.61 -16.88
CA THR A 154 -2.58 -6.08 -17.54
C THR A 154 -2.85 -4.63 -17.92
N ILE A 155 -2.05 -3.71 -17.38
CA ILE A 155 -2.18 -2.28 -17.63
C ILE A 155 -1.26 -1.94 -18.82
N PRO A 156 -1.83 -1.54 -19.97
CA PRO A 156 -1.03 -1.21 -21.14
C PRO A 156 -0.34 0.14 -20.93
N SER A 157 0.89 0.30 -21.39
CA SER A 157 1.60 1.59 -21.33
C SER A 157 2.59 1.74 -22.48
N THR A 158 3.00 2.98 -22.77
CA THR A 158 4.01 3.26 -23.81
C THR A 158 5.41 2.76 -23.46
N TRP A 159 5.65 2.34 -22.22
CA TRP A 159 6.90 1.75 -21.75
C TRP A 159 6.83 0.24 -21.59
N GLY A 160 5.71 -0.37 -21.98
CA GLY A 160 5.45 -1.80 -21.85
C GLY A 160 4.27 -2.09 -20.94
N ASP A 161 3.56 -3.16 -21.27
CA ASP A 161 2.43 -3.65 -20.51
C ASP A 161 2.91 -4.21 -19.17
N SER A 162 2.24 -3.83 -18.09
CA SER A 162 2.59 -4.26 -16.74
C SER A 162 1.43 -5.00 -16.09
N PRO A 163 1.62 -6.21 -15.56
CA PRO A 163 0.57 -6.87 -14.80
C PRO A 163 0.34 -6.12 -13.47
N PHE A 164 -0.89 -6.19 -12.98
CA PHE A 164 -1.31 -5.59 -11.72
C PHE A 164 -2.22 -6.57 -11.02
N HIS A 165 -1.75 -7.08 -9.88
CA HIS A 165 -2.37 -8.14 -9.12
C HIS A 165 -2.95 -7.57 -7.84
N PHE A 166 -4.25 -7.73 -7.62
CA PHE A 166 -4.88 -7.36 -6.37
C PHE A 166 -4.70 -8.49 -5.36
N MET A 167 -4.16 -8.16 -4.20
CA MET A 167 -3.92 -9.10 -3.12
C MET A 167 -4.65 -8.67 -1.86
N HIS A 168 -5.28 -9.65 -1.21
CA HIS A 168 -6.12 -9.44 -0.04
C HIS A 168 -5.75 -10.40 1.08
N ARG A 169 -5.83 -9.91 2.31
CA ARG A 169 -5.71 -10.69 3.54
C ARG A 169 -6.88 -10.33 4.44
N ARG A 170 -7.63 -11.33 4.86
CA ARG A 170 -8.65 -11.17 5.91
C ARG A 170 -8.02 -10.90 7.26
N ALA A 171 -8.65 -10.06 8.08
CA ALA A 171 -8.33 -9.98 9.49
C ALA A 171 -8.51 -11.34 10.16
N ASN A 172 -7.62 -11.65 11.10
CA ASN A 172 -7.87 -12.74 12.01
C ASN A 172 -9.11 -12.44 12.84
N ALA A 173 -9.87 -13.48 13.21
CA ALA A 173 -10.99 -13.31 14.13
C ALA A 173 -10.47 -12.64 15.43
N PRO A 174 -11.22 -11.65 16.00
CA PRO A 174 -10.83 -11.06 17.26
C PRO A 174 -10.60 -12.15 18.30
N ILE A 175 -9.43 -12.12 18.95
CA ILE A 175 -9.19 -13.03 20.07
C ILE A 175 -10.17 -12.62 21.17
N PRO A 176 -11.07 -13.51 21.64
CA PRO A 176 -12.01 -13.17 22.69
C PRO A 176 -11.28 -12.68 23.94
N ASP A 177 -11.80 -11.65 24.59
CA ASP A 177 -11.25 -11.15 25.85
C ASP A 177 -11.09 -12.32 26.85
N GLY A 178 -9.85 -12.51 27.32
CA GLY A 178 -9.51 -13.57 28.29
C GLY A 178 -8.93 -14.87 27.71
N ALA A 179 -8.72 -14.98 26.39
CA ALA A 179 -7.98 -16.11 25.85
C ALA A 179 -6.48 -16.01 26.17
N VAL A 180 -6.01 -16.88 27.07
CA VAL A 180 -4.58 -17.06 27.35
C VAL A 180 -3.95 -17.79 26.17
N ILE A 181 -3.04 -17.13 25.44
CA ILE A 181 -2.22 -17.78 24.42
C ILE A 181 -1.12 -18.54 25.15
N GLN A 182 -1.23 -19.87 25.22
CA GLN A 182 -0.11 -20.73 25.61
C GLN A 182 0.85 -20.84 24.42
N ALA A 183 2.13 -20.53 24.67
CA ALA A 183 3.24 -20.87 23.79
C ALA A 183 3.66 -22.33 23.99
#